data_AF-A0A6N7L2F2-F1
#
_entry.id   AF-A0A6N7L2F2-F1
#
_cell.length_a   1.000
_cell.length_b   1.000
_cell.length_c   1.000
_cell.angle_alpha   90.00
_cell.angle_beta   90.00
_cell.angle_gamma   90.00
#
_symmetry.space_group_name_H-M   'P 1'
#
loop_
_entity.id
_entity.type
_entity.pdbx_description
1 polymer ?
#
loop_
_entity_poly.entity_id
_entity_poly.type
_entity_poly.pdbx_seq_one_letter_code
_entity_poly.pdbx_strand_id
1 'polypeptide(L)' 'MSGSDSEAYRLAILASERLRLSLARHGLELPGVRGDHPSGGGEPMVELGRVSATVVHAVAELLDRLPLDGREAEAG' A
#
# COMPACT_ATOMS: atom_id res chain seq x y z
N MET A 1 24.06 3.44 1.24
CA MET A 1 22.70 3.44 1.83
C MET A 1 22.86 3.19 3.31
N SER A 2 22.36 4.07 4.17
CA SER A 2 22.48 3.89 5.61
C SER A 2 21.62 2.71 6.11
N GLY A 3 21.87 2.23 7.33
CA GLY A 3 21.03 1.19 7.93
C GLY A 3 19.56 1.61 8.03
N SER A 4 19.30 2.88 8.34
CA SER A 4 17.96 3.46 8.38
C SER A 4 17.29 3.53 7.01
N ASP A 5 18.04 3.87 5.96
CA ASP A 5 17.47 3.90 4.59
C ASP A 5 17.09 2.49 4.11
N SER A 6 17.88 1.50 4.52
CA SER A 6 17.63 0.09 4.20
C SER A 6 16.38 -0.43 4.92
N GLU A 7 16.18 -0.03 6.17
CA GLU A 7 14.95 -0.28 6.93
C GLU A 7 13.75 0.39 6.26
N ALA A 8 13.86 1.67 5.93
CA ALA A 8 12.78 2.43 5.35
C ALA A 8 12.37 1.86 3.98
N TYR A 9 13.33 1.46 3.15
CA TYR A 9 13.04 0.79 1.88
C TYR A 9 12.34 -0.57 2.09
N ARG A 10 12.71 -1.33 3.13
CA ARG A 10 12.02 -2.59 3.45
C ARG A 10 10.57 -2.34 3.87
N LEU A 11 10.32 -1.35 4.70
CA LEU A 11 8.96 -0.98 5.13
C LEU A 11 8.09 -0.56 3.94
N ALA A 12 8.67 0.17 2.98
CA ALA A 12 8.01 0.52 1.73
C ALA A 12 7.60 -0.71 0.91
N ILE A 13 8.48 -1.71 0.79
CA ILE A 13 8.17 -2.98 0.10
C ILE A 13 6.99 -3.67 0.80
N LEU A 14 7.04 -3.83 2.12
CA LEU A 14 5.99 -4.51 2.88
C LEU A 14 4.63 -3.80 2.76
N ALA A 15 4.61 -2.47 2.80
CA ALA A 15 3.40 -1.68 2.59
C ALA A 15 2.82 -1.89 1.19
N SER A 16 3.69 -1.88 0.16
CA SER A 16 3.28 -2.09 -1.22
C SER A 16 2.73 -3.51 -1.46
N GLU A 17 3.32 -4.53 -0.83
CA GLU A 17 2.83 -5.91 -0.88
C GLU A 17 1.47 -6.05 -0.21
N ARG A 18 1.30 -5.48 0.99
CA ARG A 18 0.02 -5.48 1.69
C ARG A 18 -1.07 -4.84 0.83
N LEU A 19 -0.81 -3.67 0.26
CA LEU A 19 -1.80 -2.99 -0.59
C LEU A 19 -2.18 -3.84 -1.80
N ARG A 20 -1.20 -4.44 -2.49
CA ARG A 20 -1.49 -5.34 -3.63
C ARG A 20 -2.36 -6.53 -3.22
N LEU A 21 -2.10 -7.13 -2.05
CA LEU A 21 -2.93 -8.22 -1.53
C LEU A 21 -4.35 -7.78 -1.21
N SER A 22 -4.53 -6.61 -0.56
CA SER A 22 -5.86 -6.05 -0.28
C SER A 22 -6.62 -5.74 -1.56
N LEU A 23 -5.96 -5.15 -2.58
CA LEU A 23 -6.57 -4.90 -3.89
C LEU A 23 -6.97 -6.19 -4.61
N ALA A 24 -6.10 -7.20 -4.59
CA ALA A 24 -6.36 -8.49 -5.25
C ALA A 24 -7.59 -9.21 -4.66
N ARG A 25 -7.87 -9.05 -3.36
CA ARG A 25 -9.10 -9.58 -2.74
C ARG A 25 -10.36 -8.97 -3.35
N HIS A 26 -10.28 -7.73 -3.81
CA HIS A 26 -11.34 -7.01 -4.51
C HIS A 26 -11.31 -7.19 -6.04
N GLY A 27 -10.48 -8.10 -6.56
CA GLY A 27 -10.32 -8.31 -8.00
C GLY A 27 -9.66 -7.13 -8.73
N LEU A 28 -8.99 -6.23 -8.00
CA LEU A 28 -8.27 -5.09 -8.55
C LEU A 28 -6.78 -5.40 -8.67
N GLU A 29 -6.17 -4.99 -9.78
CA GLU A 29 -4.73 -5.09 -10.01
C GLU A 29 -4.14 -3.70 -10.26
N LEU A 30 -3.06 -3.38 -9.54
CA LEU A 30 -2.29 -2.13 -9.71
C LEU A 30 -0.80 -2.47 -9.82
N PRO A 31 -0.29 -2.71 -11.05
CA PRO A 31 1.09 -3.19 -11.27
C PRO A 31 2.18 -2.17 -10.89
N GLY A 32 1.82 -0.90 -10.72
CA GLY A 32 2.73 0.16 -10.28
C GLY A 32 2.98 0.23 -8.77
N VAL A 33 2.24 -0.53 -7.94
CA VAL A 33 2.40 -0.47 -6.48
C VAL A 33 3.66 -1.25 -6.07
N ARG A 34 4.73 -0.50 -5.75
CA ARG A 34 6.06 -1.03 -5.38
C ARG A 34 6.69 -0.15 -4.31
N GLY A 35 7.58 -0.70 -3.49
CA GLY A 35 8.40 0.12 -2.60
C GLY A 35 9.32 1.04 -3.40
N ASP A 36 9.44 2.31 -2.97
CA ASP A 36 10.32 3.33 -3.54
C ASP A 36 11.40 3.69 -2.50
N HIS A 37 12.47 4.33 -2.96
CA HIS A 37 13.50 4.88 -2.08
C HIS A 37 12.89 5.83 -1.04
N PRO A 38 13.40 5.82 0.20
CA PRO A 38 12.89 6.69 1.24
C PRO A 38 13.02 8.17 0.86
N SER A 39 12.20 9.01 1.50
CA SER A 39 12.29 10.45 1.34
C SER A 39 13.64 10.98 1.86
N GLY A 40 13.94 12.26 1.58
CA GLY A 40 15.13 12.90 2.15
C GLY A 40 15.16 12.94 3.69
N GLY A 41 14.00 12.71 4.34
CA GLY A 41 13.87 12.57 5.80
C GLY A 41 13.89 11.12 6.30
N GLY A 42 14.15 10.14 5.43
CA GLY A 42 14.15 8.72 5.80
C GLY A 42 12.76 8.08 5.89
N GLU A 43 11.72 8.76 5.42
CA GLU A 43 10.36 8.21 5.43
C GLU A 43 10.22 7.10 4.36
N PRO A 44 9.67 5.93 4.68
CA PRO A 44 9.38 4.89 3.71
C PRO A 44 8.37 5.36 2.65
N MET A 45 8.68 5.23 1.36
CA MET A 45 7.84 5.71 0.25
C MET A 45 7.41 4.56 -0.68
N VAL A 46 6.25 4.68 -1.30
CA VAL A 46 5.74 3.71 -2.28
C VAL A 46 5.55 4.42 -3.63
N GLU A 47 5.85 3.72 -4.72
CA GLU A 47 5.74 4.15 -6.13
C GLU A 47 4.27 4.26 -6.60
N LEU A 48 3.42 4.87 -5.77
CA LEU A 48 2.05 5.23 -6.05
C LEU A 48 1.92 6.76 -5.93
N GLY A 49 2.61 7.47 -6.83
CA GLY A 49 2.75 8.93 -6.74
C GLY A 49 3.67 9.41 -5.61
N ARG A 50 4.58 8.55 -5.13
CA ARG A 50 5.47 8.80 -3.97
C ARG A 50 4.70 9.16 -2.71
N VAL A 51 3.87 8.22 -2.28
CA VAL A 51 3.09 8.30 -1.04
C VAL A 51 3.82 7.57 0.08
N SER A 52 3.65 7.98 1.33
CA SER A 52 4.30 7.29 2.45
C SER A 52 3.71 5.91 2.70
N ALA A 53 4.54 4.99 3.19
CA ALA A 53 4.12 3.63 3.54
C ALA A 53 2.98 3.64 4.59
N THR A 54 2.96 4.61 5.49
CA THR A 54 1.89 4.78 6.49
C THR A 54 0.54 5.01 5.84
N VAL A 55 0.47 5.91 4.85
CA VAL A 55 -0.78 6.17 4.11
C VAL A 55 -1.18 4.93 3.31
N VAL A 56 -0.24 4.25 2.69
CA VAL A 56 -0.49 3.00 1.95
C VAL A 56 -1.05 1.91 2.86
N HIS A 57 -0.51 1.77 4.07
CA HIS A 57 -1.03 0.87 5.08
C HIS A 57 -2.46 1.21 5.47
N ALA A 58 -2.76 2.49 5.72
CA ALA A 58 -4.11 2.93 6.04
C ALA A 58 -5.10 2.63 4.90
N VAL A 59 -4.72 2.84 3.65
CA VAL A 59 -5.54 2.47 2.48
C VAL A 59 -5.77 0.96 2.42
N ALA A 60 -4.72 0.16 2.62
CA ALA A 60 -4.87 -1.30 2.65
C ALA A 60 -5.82 -1.77 3.76
N GLU A 61 -5.73 -1.18 4.96
CA GLU A 61 -6.66 -1.44 6.06
C GLU A 61 -8.10 -1.04 5.75
N LEU A 62 -8.30 0.07 5.03
CA LEU A 62 -9.64 0.47 4.58
C LEU A 62 -10.19 -0.53 3.57
N LEU A 63 -9.40 -0.93 2.57
CA LEU A 63 -9.78 -1.95 1.60
C LEU A 63 -10.12 -3.27 2.29
N ASP A 64 -9.34 -3.70 3.29
CA ASP A 64 -9.60 -4.94 4.05
C ASP A 64 -10.95 -4.92 4.79
N ARG A 65 -11.53 -3.74 5.05
CA ARG A 65 -12.83 -3.58 5.72
C ARG A 65 -14.01 -3.46 4.77
N LEU A 66 -13.76 -3.24 3.48
CA LEU A 66 -14.81 -3.15 2.49
C LEU A 66 -15.37 -4.55 2.18
N PRO A 67 -16.70 -4.68 1.95
CA PRO A 67 -17.27 -5.93 1.47
C PRO A 67 -16.65 -6.29 0.11
N LEU A 68 -16.34 -7.57 -0.08
CA LEU A 68 -15.72 -8.11 -1.29
C LEU A 68 -16.69 -8.10 -2.48
N ASP A 69 -17.98 -8.07 -2.17
CA ASP A 69 -19.07 -7.98 -3.12
C ASP A 69 -19.44 -6.51 -3.31
N GLY A 70 -18.86 -5.84 -4.31
CA GLY A 70 -19.25 -4.49 -4.73
C GLY A 70 -20.70 -4.37 -5.28
N ARG A 71 -21.64 -5.23 -4.82
CA ARG A 71 -23.03 -5.35 -5.26
C ARG A 71 -24.07 -5.50 -4.14
N GLU A 72 -23.73 -5.35 -2.86
CA GLU A 72 -24.73 -5.49 -1.78
C GLU A 72 -25.33 -4.16 -1.27
N ALA A 73 -25.11 -3.04 -1.96
CA ALA A 73 -25.73 -1.76 -1.60
C ALA A 73 -27.07 -1.48 -2.33
N GLU A 74 -27.58 -2.37 -3.19
CA GLU A 74 -28.84 -2.20 -3.93
C GLU A 74 -29.97 -3.16 -3.50
N ALA A 75 -29.93 -3.69 -2.29
CA ALA A 75 -31.04 -4.47 -1.73
C ALA A 75 -31.27 -4.11 -0.26
N GLY A 76 -31.96 -2.99 -0.02
CA GLY A 76 -32.42 -2.56 1.30
C GLY A 76 -33.54 -1.55 1.20
#